data_AF-A0AAE4ZA81-F1
#
_entry.id   AF-A0AAE4ZA81-F1
#
_cell.length_a   1.000
_cell.length_b   1.000
_cell.length_c   1.000
_cell.angle_alpha   90.00
_cell.angle_beta   90.00
_cell.angle_gamma   90.00
#
_symmetry.space_group_name_H-M   'P 1'
#
loop_
_entity.id
_entity.type
_entity.pdbx_description
1 polymer ?
#
loop_
_entity_poly.entity_id
_entity_poly.type
_entity_poly.pdbx_seq_one_letter_code
_entity_poly.pdbx_strand_id
1 'polypeptide(L)'
;MMSEKVIEDRIMRDTGALGYPDAQVIRNVRISPDSGRIDLMILPLRGRKKLALVEVKQARSPDAASKVIRQLIMYYAASLQIGLRGVAQIREFAGDYQKQARSTGNTSINRLAGGASSQEAGWRLLQEGRPLKPSEIDLFLALNREPQPKLVNSLSLLKKSHGLRIRLVVASGRGVRLGPAV
;
A
#
# COMPACT_ATOMS: atom_id res chain seq x y z
N MET A 1 1.23 -7.02 23.15
CA MET A 1 1.99 -6.34 22.08
C MET A 1 1.12 -6.28 20.83
N MET A 2 0.98 -5.14 20.16
CA MET A 2 0.13 -5.04 18.96
C MET A 2 0.85 -5.70 17.77
N SER A 3 0.28 -6.76 17.19
CA SER A 3 0.82 -7.42 16.00
C SER A 3 0.58 -6.61 14.73
N GLU A 4 1.31 -6.89 13.64
CA GLU A 4 1.14 -6.22 12.34
C GLU A 4 -0.29 -6.41 11.80
N LYS A 5 -0.85 -7.63 11.94
CA LYS A 5 -2.26 -7.91 11.65
C LYS A 5 -3.23 -6.96 12.35
N VAL A 6 -2.99 -6.60 13.62
CA VAL A 6 -3.85 -5.68 14.36
C VAL A 6 -3.73 -4.25 13.82
N ILE A 7 -2.54 -3.83 13.39
CA ILE A 7 -2.33 -2.52 12.74
C ILE A 7 -3.09 -2.47 11.42
N GLU A 8 -2.94 -3.51 10.60
CA GLU A 8 -3.64 -3.64 9.33
C GLU A 8 -5.17 -3.64 9.51
N ASP A 9 -5.70 -4.43 10.45
CA ASP A 9 -7.14 -4.48 10.76
C ASP A 9 -7.68 -3.10 11.15
N ARG A 10 -6.89 -2.31 11.88
CA ARG A 10 -7.27 -0.94 12.26
C ARG A 10 -7.30 0.00 11.07
N ILE A 11 -6.29 -0.05 10.19
CA ILE A 11 -6.24 0.77 8.98
C ILE A 11 -7.39 0.42 8.03
N MET A 12 -7.69 -0.87 7.87
CA MET A 12 -8.81 -1.31 7.04
C MET A 12 -10.18 -0.88 7.60
N ARG A 13 -10.30 -0.68 8.92
CA ARG A 13 -11.54 -0.18 9.54
C ARG A 13 -11.68 1.33 9.43
N ASP A 14 -10.57 2.06 9.41
CA ASP A 14 -10.53 3.52 9.35
C ASP A 14 -9.52 4.01 8.31
N THR A 15 -9.88 3.84 7.05
CA THR A 15 -9.15 4.42 5.91
C THR A 15 -9.31 5.94 5.84
N GLY A 16 -10.34 6.48 6.50
CA GLY A 16 -10.58 7.91 6.66
C GLY A 16 -9.44 8.62 7.37
N ALA A 17 -8.84 7.99 8.39
CA ALA A 17 -7.63 8.49 9.06
C ALA A 17 -6.42 8.72 8.12
N LEU A 18 -6.40 8.08 6.95
CA LEU A 18 -5.34 8.25 5.93
C LEU A 18 -5.74 9.26 4.82
N GLY A 19 -6.98 9.77 4.87
CA GLY A 19 -7.57 10.68 3.89
C GLY A 19 -8.39 9.99 2.81
N TYR A 20 -8.78 8.73 2.99
CA TYR A 20 -9.56 7.97 2.01
C TYR A 20 -10.81 7.35 2.62
N PRO A 21 -11.81 8.16 3.00
CA PRO A 21 -13.07 7.63 3.52
C PRO A 21 -13.67 6.64 2.51
N ASP A 22 -14.22 5.55 3.04
CA ASP A 22 -14.91 4.49 2.28
C ASP A 22 -14.06 3.79 1.20
N ALA A 23 -12.74 3.97 1.23
CA ALA A 23 -11.86 3.32 0.28
C ALA A 23 -11.91 1.79 0.41
N GLN A 24 -11.90 1.12 -0.73
CA GLN A 24 -11.72 -0.33 -0.76
C GLN A 24 -10.28 -0.68 -0.38
N VAL A 25 -10.09 -1.85 0.23
CA VAL A 25 -8.78 -2.30 0.69
C VAL A 25 -8.55 -3.76 0.33
N ILE A 26 -7.37 -4.04 -0.19
CA ILE A 26 -6.85 -5.39 -0.41
C ILE A 26 -5.67 -5.61 0.52
N ARG A 27 -5.68 -6.72 1.23
CA ARG A 27 -4.59 -7.15 2.11
C ARG A 27 -3.67 -8.13 1.39
N ASN A 28 -2.38 -8.10 1.75
CA ASN A 28 -1.38 -9.10 1.38
C ASN A 28 -1.32 -9.38 -0.13
N VAL A 29 -1.14 -8.30 -0.90
CA VAL A 29 -1.31 -8.27 -2.35
C VAL A 29 0.03 -8.26 -3.09
N ARG A 30 0.16 -9.11 -4.10
CA ARG A 30 1.25 -9.03 -5.08
C ARG A 30 0.73 -8.40 -6.36
N ILE A 31 1.40 -7.35 -6.84
CA ILE A 31 1.01 -6.64 -8.05
C ILE A 31 1.91 -6.89 -9.25
N SER A 32 3.18 -7.23 -9.07
CA SER A 32 4.08 -7.64 -10.16
C SER A 32 4.83 -8.94 -9.82
N PRO A 33 5.29 -9.71 -10.83
CA PRO A 33 5.97 -10.99 -10.60
C PRO A 33 7.19 -10.86 -9.67
N ASP A 34 7.95 -9.78 -9.85
CA ASP A 34 9.20 -9.50 -9.15
C ASP A 34 9.02 -8.70 -7.85
N SER A 35 7.80 -8.26 -7.54
CA SER A 35 7.52 -7.53 -6.30
C SER A 35 7.30 -8.48 -5.11
N GLY A 36 7.64 -7.97 -3.93
CA GLY A 36 7.14 -8.52 -2.66
C GLY A 36 5.61 -8.40 -2.54
N ARG A 37 5.09 -8.68 -1.35
CA ARG A 37 3.66 -8.51 -1.06
C ARG A 37 3.48 -7.21 -0.29
N ILE A 38 2.57 -6.37 -0.77
CA ILE A 38 2.16 -5.15 -0.10
C ILE A 38 1.19 -5.55 1.02
N ASP A 39 1.45 -5.10 2.25
CA ASP A 39 0.60 -5.45 3.40
C ASP A 39 -0.84 -4.97 3.21
N LEU A 40 -1.03 -3.70 2.84
CA LEU A 40 -2.34 -3.18 2.40
C LEU A 40 -2.24 -2.30 1.15
N MET A 41 -3.16 -2.53 0.23
CA MET A 41 -3.45 -1.68 -0.91
C MET A 41 -4.81 -1.03 -0.71
N ILE A 42 -4.81 0.29 -0.59
CA ILE A 42 -6.02 1.12 -0.47
C ILE A 42 -6.35 1.68 -1.86
N LEU A 43 -7.62 1.62 -2.22
CA LEU A 43 -8.17 2.03 -3.52
C LEU A 43 -9.17 3.17 -3.30
N PRO A 44 -8.71 4.44 -3.25
CA PRO A 44 -9.58 5.59 -3.00
C PRO A 44 -10.73 5.63 -4.01
N LEU A 45 -11.98 5.78 -3.55
CA LEU A 45 -13.16 5.84 -4.44
C LEU A 45 -13.26 7.20 -5.15
N ARG A 46 -12.70 8.25 -4.56
CA ARG A 46 -12.82 9.64 -5.03
C ARG A 46 -11.47 10.34 -5.02
N GLY A 47 -11.39 11.45 -5.75
CA GLY A 47 -10.22 12.32 -5.80
C GLY A 47 -9.15 11.91 -6.81
N ARG A 48 -7.99 12.58 -6.71
CA ARG A 48 -6.86 12.42 -7.65
C ARG A 48 -6.08 11.13 -7.43
N LYS A 49 -6.02 10.64 -6.18
CA LYS A 49 -5.31 9.41 -5.83
C LYS A 49 -6.09 8.21 -6.36
N LYS A 50 -5.36 7.26 -6.95
CA LYS A 50 -5.88 6.03 -7.53
C LYS A 50 -5.43 4.80 -6.73
N LEU A 51 -4.28 4.92 -6.07
CA LEU A 51 -3.67 3.86 -5.31
C LEU A 51 -2.97 4.43 -4.07
N ALA A 52 -3.09 3.75 -2.95
CA ALA A 52 -2.30 4.01 -1.75
C ALA A 52 -1.73 2.69 -1.23
N LEU A 53 -0.42 2.63 -1.04
CA LEU A 53 0.30 1.44 -0.60
C LEU A 53 0.73 1.63 0.84
N VAL A 54 0.41 0.67 1.70
CA VAL A 54 0.79 0.67 3.11
C VAL A 54 1.67 -0.53 3.38
N GLU A 55 2.86 -0.27 3.88
CA GLU A 55 3.71 -1.30 4.50
C GLU A 55 3.63 -1.12 6.02
N VAL A 56 3.43 -2.23 6.72
CA VAL A 56 3.19 -2.29 8.16
C VAL A 56 4.41 -2.89 8.83
N LYS A 57 4.92 -2.22 9.87
CA LYS A 57 6.05 -2.72 10.65
C LYS A 57 5.93 -2.42 12.13
N GLN A 58 6.56 -3.27 12.93
CA GLN A 58 6.86 -2.97 14.32
C GLN A 58 7.99 -1.92 14.42
N ALA A 59 7.77 -0.80 15.13
CA ALA A 59 8.75 0.29 15.16
C ALA A 59 10.08 -0.04 15.88
N ARG A 60 10.14 -1.17 16.60
CA ARG A 60 11.34 -1.63 17.33
C ARG A 60 12.33 -2.42 16.46
N SER A 61 11.99 -2.76 15.21
CA SER A 61 12.91 -3.53 14.38
C SER A 61 14.11 -2.67 13.96
N PRO A 62 15.36 -3.02 14.34
CA PRO A 62 16.57 -2.20 14.09
C PRO A 62 16.82 -1.93 12.60
N ASP A 63 16.42 -2.88 11.74
CA ASP A 63 16.52 -2.78 10.28
C ASP A 63 15.23 -2.26 9.62
N ALA A 64 14.22 -1.89 10.42
CA ALA A 64 12.90 -1.50 9.89
C ALA A 64 13.05 -0.38 8.86
N ALA A 65 13.89 0.62 9.13
CA ALA A 65 13.99 1.78 8.27
C ALA A 65 14.49 1.44 6.86
N SER A 66 15.61 0.72 6.72
CA SER A 66 16.18 0.41 5.41
C SER A 66 15.39 -0.66 4.65
N LYS A 67 14.91 -1.69 5.35
CA LYS A 67 14.11 -2.77 4.74
C LYS A 67 12.77 -2.27 4.25
N VAL A 68 12.06 -1.49 5.07
CA VAL A 68 10.72 -1.00 4.74
C VAL A 68 10.74 0.04 3.61
N ILE A 69 11.76 0.91 3.60
CA ILE A 69 11.97 1.87 2.52
C ILE A 69 12.23 1.12 1.20
N ARG A 70 13.09 0.09 1.22
CA ARG A 70 13.36 -0.74 0.04
C ARG A 70 12.08 -1.38 -0.49
N GLN A 71 11.28 -1.99 0.39
CA GLN A 71 10.01 -2.61 0.00
C GLN A 71 9.05 -1.59 -0.63
N LEU A 72 8.84 -0.44 0.02
CA LEU A 72 7.97 0.62 -0.49
C LEU A 72 8.43 1.17 -1.85
N ILE A 73 9.74 1.33 -2.06
CA ILE A 73 10.29 1.76 -3.35
C ILE A 73 10.01 0.72 -4.44
N MET A 74 10.18 -0.57 -4.15
CA MET A 74 9.86 -1.65 -5.09
C MET A 74 8.37 -1.66 -5.47
N TYR A 75 7.48 -1.51 -4.48
CA TYR A 75 6.04 -1.46 -4.73
C TYR A 75 5.63 -0.23 -5.52
N TYR A 76 6.25 0.91 -5.23
CA TYR A 76 6.04 2.15 -5.97
C TYR A 76 6.46 1.99 -7.44
N ALA A 77 7.65 1.46 -7.68
CA ALA A 77 8.15 1.22 -9.04
C ALA A 77 7.24 0.27 -9.84
N ALA A 78 6.75 -0.81 -9.21
CA ALA A 78 5.76 -1.68 -9.84
C ALA A 78 4.44 -0.92 -10.12
N SER A 79 3.95 -0.14 -9.16
CA SER A 79 2.68 0.57 -9.28
C SER A 79 2.67 1.63 -10.40
N LEU A 80 3.82 2.21 -10.74
CA LEU A 80 3.93 3.15 -11.86
C LEU A 80 3.65 2.52 -13.23
N GLN A 81 3.77 1.20 -13.34
CA GLN A 81 3.47 0.46 -14.56
C GLN A 81 2.01 0.03 -14.65
N ILE A 82 1.27 0.08 -13.54
CA ILE A 82 -0.16 -0.24 -13.54
C ILE A 82 -0.89 0.83 -14.36
N GLY A 83 -1.70 0.37 -15.31
CA GLY A 83 -2.53 1.24 -16.12
C GLY A 83 -3.88 1.52 -15.46
N LEU A 84 -4.56 2.59 -15.87
CA LEU A 84 -5.87 2.95 -15.31
C LEU A 84 -6.93 1.85 -15.48
N ARG A 85 -6.86 1.02 -16.53
CA ARG A 85 -7.77 -0.12 -16.69
C ARG A 85 -7.42 -1.23 -15.69
N GLY A 86 -6.13 -1.48 -15.47
CA GLY A 86 -5.68 -2.37 -14.40
C GLY A 86 -6.14 -1.93 -13.01
N VAL A 87 -6.12 -0.62 -12.71
CA VAL A 87 -6.68 -0.11 -11.44
C VAL A 87 -8.18 -0.39 -11.35
N ALA A 88 -8.94 -0.26 -12.45
CA ALA A 88 -10.36 -0.58 -12.46
C ALA A 88 -10.61 -2.07 -12.19
N GLN A 89 -9.82 -2.97 -12.79
CA GLN A 89 -9.90 -4.42 -12.51
C GLN A 89 -9.58 -4.75 -11.05
N ILE A 90 -8.50 -4.17 -10.50
CA ILE A 90 -8.15 -4.34 -9.08
C ILE A 90 -9.30 -3.87 -8.17
N ARG A 91 -9.97 -2.78 -8.55
CA ARG A 91 -11.12 -2.22 -7.83
C ARG A 91 -12.34 -3.12 -7.88
N GLU A 92 -12.63 -3.68 -9.05
CA GLU A 92 -13.69 -4.68 -9.25
C GLU A 92 -13.44 -5.89 -8.36
N PHE A 93 -12.22 -6.45 -8.36
CA PHE A 93 -11.85 -7.52 -7.45
C PHE A 93 -12.11 -7.16 -5.97
N ALA A 94 -11.68 -5.96 -5.55
CA ALA A 94 -11.89 -5.52 -4.17
C ALA A 94 -13.36 -5.31 -3.81
N GLY A 95 -14.21 -4.98 -4.80
CA GLY A 95 -15.64 -4.77 -4.66
C GLY A 95 -16.46 -6.05 -4.64
N ASP A 96 -16.17 -6.98 -5.54
CA ASP A 96 -16.93 -8.21 -5.73
C ASP A 96 -16.51 -9.30 -4.73
N TYR A 97 -15.24 -9.28 -4.31
CA TYR A 97 -14.65 -10.27 -3.41
C TYR A 97 -14.18 -9.65 -2.09
N GLN A 98 -14.98 -8.78 -1.47
CA GLN A 98 -14.59 -8.02 -0.26
C GLN A 98 -14.03 -8.90 0.87
N LYS A 99 -14.66 -10.06 1.13
CA LYS A 99 -14.22 -10.97 2.20
C LYS A 99 -12.83 -11.54 1.90
N GLN A 100 -12.58 -11.92 0.66
CA GLN A 100 -11.31 -12.45 0.19
C GLN A 100 -10.24 -11.35 0.17
N ALA A 101 -10.58 -10.18 -0.37
CA ALA A 101 -9.70 -9.02 -0.46
C ALA A 101 -9.18 -8.58 0.92
N ARG A 102 -9.99 -8.68 1.98
CA ARG A 102 -9.61 -8.30 3.35
C ARG A 102 -9.04 -9.46 4.19
N SER A 103 -9.01 -10.67 3.63
CA SER A 103 -8.52 -11.85 4.33
C SER A 103 -6.99 -11.83 4.47
N THR A 104 -6.45 -12.66 5.36
CA THR A 104 -5.00 -12.86 5.48
C THR A 104 -4.41 -13.71 4.35
N GLY A 105 -5.27 -14.28 3.50
CA GLY A 105 -4.85 -15.07 2.36
C GLY A 105 -4.07 -14.24 1.34
N ASN A 106 -3.15 -14.89 0.64
CA ASN A 106 -2.39 -14.27 -0.42
C ASN A 106 -3.30 -13.85 -1.57
N THR A 107 -3.25 -12.58 -1.96
CA THR A 107 -3.86 -12.08 -3.20
C THR A 107 -2.80 -12.08 -4.30
N SER A 108 -3.02 -12.86 -5.36
CA SER A 108 -2.10 -12.98 -6.50
C SER A 108 -2.50 -12.06 -7.65
N ILE A 109 -1.55 -11.76 -8.52
CA ILE A 109 -1.75 -10.96 -9.74
C ILE A 109 -2.89 -11.55 -10.59
N ASN A 110 -2.89 -12.87 -10.77
CA ASN A 110 -3.92 -13.55 -11.57
C ASN A 110 -5.32 -13.32 -11.00
N ARG A 111 -5.47 -13.32 -9.66
CA ARG A 111 -6.76 -13.04 -9.03
C ARG A 111 -7.19 -11.59 -9.24
N LEU A 112 -6.26 -10.65 -9.17
CA LEU A 112 -6.54 -9.23 -9.45
C LEU A 112 -6.95 -9.01 -10.92
N ALA A 113 -6.37 -9.78 -11.83
CA ALA A 113 -6.58 -9.69 -13.27
C ALA A 113 -7.69 -10.63 -13.78
N GLY A 114 -8.69 -10.95 -12.95
CA GLY A 114 -9.86 -11.73 -13.39
C GLY A 114 -9.61 -13.21 -13.69
N GLY A 115 -8.56 -13.81 -13.11
CA GLY A 115 -8.25 -15.24 -13.28
C GLY A 115 -7.28 -15.56 -14.42
N ALA A 116 -6.32 -14.68 -14.70
CA ALA A 116 -5.33 -14.90 -15.76
C ALA A 116 -4.57 -16.24 -15.63
N SER A 117 -4.18 -16.81 -16.77
CA SER A 117 -3.52 -18.13 -16.85
C SER A 117 -2.10 -18.16 -16.29
N SER A 118 -1.38 -17.03 -16.30
CA SER A 118 -0.04 -16.89 -15.73
C SER A 118 0.15 -15.53 -15.03
N GLN A 119 1.21 -15.39 -14.23
CA GLN A 119 1.53 -14.12 -13.55
C GLN A 119 1.90 -13.03 -14.56
N GLU A 120 2.58 -13.39 -15.63
CA GLU A 120 2.99 -12.48 -16.71
C GLU A 120 1.77 -12.02 -17.50
N ALA A 121 0.84 -12.93 -17.82
CA ALA A 121 -0.42 -12.58 -18.46
C ALA A 121 -1.27 -11.66 -17.58
N GLY A 122 -1.40 -12.00 -16.29
CA GLY A 122 -2.08 -11.14 -15.31
C GLY A 122 -1.41 -9.78 -15.18
N TRP A 123 -0.08 -9.74 -15.18
CA TRP A 123 0.66 -8.49 -15.08
C TRP A 123 0.44 -7.59 -16.30
N ARG A 124 0.46 -8.16 -17.50
CA ARG A 124 0.15 -7.42 -18.74
C ARG A 124 -1.27 -6.83 -18.71
N LEU A 125 -2.25 -7.57 -18.21
CA LEU A 125 -3.62 -7.06 -18.04
C LEU A 125 -3.67 -5.87 -17.06
N LEU A 126 -2.94 -5.95 -15.94
CA LEU A 126 -2.86 -4.83 -14.98
C LEU A 126 -2.12 -3.60 -15.54
N GLN A 127 -1.28 -3.76 -16.57
CA GLN A 127 -0.58 -2.65 -17.23
C GLN A 127 -1.47 -1.92 -18.26
N GLU A 128 -2.68 -2.41 -18.55
CA GLU A 128 -3.52 -1.83 -19.60
C GLU A 128 -4.04 -0.41 -19.32
N GLY A 129 -4.08 0.39 -20.38
CA GLY A 129 -4.50 1.79 -20.34
C GLY A 129 -3.34 2.73 -20.04
N ARG A 130 -3.65 3.97 -19.66
CA ARG A 130 -2.61 4.95 -19.31
C ARG A 130 -1.93 4.55 -17.99
N PRO A 131 -0.59 4.48 -17.92
CA PRO A 131 0.13 4.24 -16.67
C PRO A 131 -0.18 5.28 -15.59
N LEU A 132 -0.17 4.87 -14.33
CA LEU A 132 -0.32 5.76 -13.19
C LEU A 132 0.80 6.80 -13.11
N LYS A 133 0.43 8.05 -12.82
CA LYS A 133 1.40 9.10 -12.53
C LYS A 133 1.86 9.01 -11.07
N PRO A 134 3.08 9.47 -10.75
CA PRO A 134 3.54 9.65 -9.37
C PRO A 134 2.51 10.33 -8.46
N SER A 135 1.86 11.38 -8.94
CA SER A 135 0.85 12.14 -8.18
C SER A 135 -0.42 11.35 -7.85
N GLU A 136 -0.66 10.23 -8.53
CA GLU A 136 -1.85 9.38 -8.37
C GLU A 136 -1.61 8.25 -7.35
N ILE A 137 -0.37 8.06 -6.90
CA ILE A 137 0.02 7.04 -5.93
C ILE A 137 0.39 7.73 -4.61
N ASP A 138 0.02 7.12 -3.49
CA ASP A 138 0.53 7.48 -2.17
C ASP A 138 1.19 6.29 -1.49
N LEU A 139 2.22 6.57 -0.71
CA LEU A 139 2.97 5.58 0.04
C LEU A 139 2.83 5.86 1.53
N PHE A 140 2.63 4.81 2.31
CA PHE A 140 2.49 4.86 3.74
C PHE A 140 3.36 3.83 4.42
N LEU A 141 3.94 4.24 5.54
CA LEU A 141 4.57 3.37 6.51
C LEU A 141 3.76 3.41 7.81
N ALA A 142 3.14 2.28 8.16
CA ALA A 142 2.36 2.15 9.38
C ALA A 142 3.14 1.45 10.49
N LEU A 143 3.15 2.07 11.66
CA LEU A 143 3.90 1.63 12.84
C LEU A 143 2.99 1.51 14.06
N ASN A 144 3.34 0.62 14.99
CA ASN A 144 2.61 0.46 16.26
C ASN A 144 2.92 1.50 17.35
N ARG A 145 3.81 2.46 17.05
CA ARG A 145 4.23 3.56 17.93
C ARG A 145 4.97 4.60 17.08
N GLU A 146 5.44 5.66 17.73
CA GLU A 146 6.23 6.70 17.06
C GLU A 146 7.47 6.13 16.33
N PRO A 147 7.78 6.66 15.13
CA PRO A 147 8.98 6.30 14.40
C PRO A 147 10.23 6.78 15.14
N GLN A 148 11.32 6.05 14.97
CA GLN A 148 12.62 6.51 15.44
C GLN A 148 13.09 7.73 14.61
N PRO A 149 13.83 8.69 15.21
CA PRO A 149 14.33 9.87 14.47
C PRO A 149 15.11 9.53 13.20
N LYS A 150 15.90 8.45 13.20
CA LYS A 150 16.66 8.00 12.03
C LYS A 150 15.75 7.70 10.83
N LEU A 151 14.61 7.05 11.05
CA LEU A 151 13.64 6.77 10.00
C LEU A 151 13.04 8.07 9.47
N VAL A 152 12.62 8.98 10.35
CA VAL A 152 12.07 10.30 9.98
C VAL A 152 13.07 11.07 9.10
N ASN A 153 14.35 11.07 9.46
CA ASN A 153 15.41 11.71 8.69
C ASN A 153 15.59 11.08 7.31
N SER A 154 15.60 9.75 7.22
CA SER A 154 15.68 9.04 5.93
C SER A 154 14.49 9.35 5.02
N LEU A 155 13.27 9.38 5.54
CA LEU A 155 12.08 9.72 4.75
C LEU A 155 12.10 11.18 4.28
N SER A 156 12.55 12.09 5.16
CA SER A 156 12.72 13.51 4.81
C SER A 156 13.74 13.71 3.69
N LEU A 157 14.84 12.96 3.72
CA LEU A 157 15.85 12.98 2.67
C LEU A 157 15.30 12.46 1.33
N LEU A 158 14.55 11.36 1.33
CA LEU A 158 13.91 10.83 0.11
C LEU A 158 12.96 11.84 -0.53
N LYS A 159 12.17 12.53 0.29
CA LYS A 159 11.29 13.59 -0.22
C LYS A 159 12.08 14.79 -0.75
N LYS A 160 13.09 15.27 -0.02
CA LYS A 160 13.88 16.43 -0.44
C LYS A 160 14.67 16.16 -1.72
N SER A 161 15.30 14.99 -1.83
CA SER A 161 16.21 14.67 -2.93
C SER A 161 15.50 14.07 -4.15
N HIS A 162 14.39 13.35 -3.95
CA HIS A 162 13.72 12.61 -5.04
C HIS A 162 12.22 12.92 -5.16
N GLY A 163 11.68 13.84 -4.36
CA GLY A 163 10.24 14.13 -4.33
C GLY A 163 9.38 12.97 -3.82
N LEU A 164 9.98 11.88 -3.35
CA LEU A 164 9.26 10.68 -2.93
C LEU A 164 8.71 10.86 -1.52
N ARG A 165 7.39 11.11 -1.42
CA ARG A 165 6.70 11.31 -0.15
C ARG A 165 6.13 10.00 0.39
N ILE A 166 6.73 9.50 1.47
CA ILE A 166 6.21 8.37 2.26
C ILE A 166 5.60 8.94 3.54
N ARG A 167 4.28 8.79 3.71
CA ARG A 167 3.57 9.29 4.89
C ARG A 167 3.66 8.28 6.04
N LEU A 168 3.87 8.79 7.24
CA LEU A 168 3.89 7.96 8.44
C LEU A 168 2.48 7.81 9.00
N VAL A 169 2.17 6.61 9.48
CA VAL A 169 0.92 6.27 10.16
C VAL A 169 1.28 5.62 11.49
N VAL A 170 0.66 6.08 12.58
CA VAL A 170 0.84 5.50 13.91
C VAL A 170 -0.47 4.85 14.34
N ALA A 171 -0.45 3.54 14.47
CA ALA A 171 -1.51 2.76 15.10
C ALA A 171 -1.21 2.59 16.58
N SER A 172 -2.11 3.10 17.42
CA SER A 172 -2.02 3.01 18.88
C SER A 172 -3.28 2.37 19.43
N GLY A 173 -3.36 2.10 20.74
CA GLY A 173 -4.58 1.57 21.38
C GLY A 173 -5.86 2.35 21.01
N ARG A 174 -5.74 3.67 20.78
CA ARG A 174 -6.85 4.60 20.50
C ARG A 174 -7.31 4.66 19.04
N GLY A 175 -6.61 4.02 18.11
CA GLY A 175 -6.95 4.07 16.68
C GLY A 175 -5.73 4.27 15.78
N VAL A 176 -5.97 4.83 14.60
CA VAL A 176 -4.94 5.14 13.59
C VAL A 176 -4.89 6.65 13.41
N ARG A 177 -3.70 7.21 13.27
CA ARG A 177 -3.53 8.61 12.87
C ARG A 177 -2.31 8.79 11.98
N LEU A 178 -2.28 9.92 11.28
CA LEU A 178 -1.04 10.36 10.63
C LEU A 178 0.03 10.65 11.68
N GLY A 179 1.25 10.22 11.37
CA GLY A 179 2.46 10.55 12.10
C GLY A 179 2.98 11.94 11.74
N PRO A 180 4.21 12.28 12.18
CA PRO A 180 4.82 13.56 11.83
C PRO A 180 4.93 13.70 10.31
N ALA A 181 4.73 14.94 9.84
CA ALA A 181 4.88 15.25 8.43
C ALA A 181 6.37 15.14 8.05
N VAL A 182 6.65 14.23 7.11
CA VAL A 182 7.95 14.10 6.45
C VAL A 182 7.85 14.56 5.00
#